data_AF-A0A951NB29-F1
#
_entry.id   AF-A0A951NB29-F1
#
_cell.length_a   1.000
_cell.length_b   1.000
_cell.length_c   1.000
_cell.angle_alpha   90.00
_cell.angle_beta   90.00
_cell.angle_gamma   90.00
#
_symmetry.space_group_name_H-M   'P 1'
#
loop_
_entity.id
_entity.type
_entity.pdbx_description
1 polymer ?
#
loop_
_entity_poly.entity_id
_entity_poly.type
_entity_poly.pdbx_seq_one_letter_code
_entity_poly.pdbx_strand_id
1 'polypeptide(L)'
;MSERVVELPSQSSRTPSSPEFERTPPQDILAEQSVLGGMLLSKDAIADVVEVVRATDFYRPAHQTIFDVVVDLYSKGEPADPITVSGELTRLGEIGRIGGAPYLHTLLSSVPTAANAGFYARIVAEQAVLRRLVEAGTRIVQLGYGA
;
A
#
# COMPACT_ATOMS: atom_id res chain seq x y z
N MET A 1 18.58 -29.54 -65.02
CA MET A 1 18.74 -28.13 -64.56
C MET A 1 17.36 -27.68 -64.10
N SER A 2 17.16 -27.53 -62.79
CA SER A 2 16.98 -26.21 -62.12
C SER A 2 15.68 -25.55 -62.59
N GLU A 3 14.63 -25.44 -61.79
CA GLU A 3 14.56 -24.52 -60.66
C GLU A 3 13.93 -25.14 -59.40
N ARG A 4 14.66 -25.05 -58.28
CA ARG A 4 14.07 -25.17 -56.94
C ARG A 4 13.41 -23.84 -56.60
N VAL A 5 12.09 -23.87 -56.41
CA VAL A 5 11.35 -22.81 -55.72
C VAL A 5 11.91 -22.71 -54.30
N VAL A 6 12.62 -21.62 -54.02
CA VAL A 6 13.04 -21.26 -52.65
C VAL A 6 11.86 -20.55 -52.01
N GLU A 7 11.09 -21.32 -51.25
CA GLU A 7 10.02 -20.79 -50.39
C GLU A 7 10.70 -20.07 -49.22
N LEU A 8 10.61 -18.73 -49.18
CA LEU A 8 11.16 -17.94 -48.07
C LEU A 8 10.36 -18.26 -46.80
N PRO A 9 11.01 -18.54 -45.65
CA PRO A 9 10.29 -18.71 -44.40
C PRO A 9 9.65 -17.37 -44.02
N SER A 10 8.32 -17.39 -43.90
CA SER A 10 7.50 -16.36 -43.28
C SER A 10 8.08 -16.00 -41.91
N GLN A 11 8.84 -14.90 -41.84
CA GLN A 11 9.21 -14.30 -40.58
C GLN A 11 7.95 -13.73 -39.95
N SER A 12 7.28 -14.55 -39.14
CA SER A 12 6.40 -14.05 -38.09
C SER A 12 7.28 -13.17 -37.21
N SER A 13 7.18 -11.86 -37.43
CA SER A 13 7.72 -10.85 -36.55
C SER A 13 7.11 -11.09 -35.18
N ARG A 14 7.79 -11.88 -34.34
CA ARG A 14 7.63 -11.79 -32.90
C ARG A 14 7.98 -10.36 -32.56
N THR A 15 6.97 -9.50 -32.53
CA THR A 15 7.02 -8.27 -31.75
C THR A 15 7.60 -8.69 -30.40
N PRO A 16 8.75 -8.13 -29.96
CA PRO A 16 9.19 -8.42 -28.61
C PRO A 16 8.02 -8.00 -27.73
N SER A 17 7.43 -8.96 -27.03
CA SER A 17 6.57 -8.65 -25.89
C SER A 17 7.45 -7.75 -25.04
N SER A 18 7.15 -6.46 -25.03
CA SER A 18 7.64 -5.54 -24.03
C SER A 18 7.57 -6.31 -22.71
N PRO A 19 8.61 -6.35 -21.87
CA PRO A 19 8.43 -6.84 -20.52
C PRO A 19 7.42 -5.89 -19.89
N GLU A 20 6.14 -6.23 -20.01
CA GLU A 20 5.04 -5.52 -19.43
C GLU A 20 5.35 -5.45 -17.95
N PHE A 21 5.14 -4.28 -17.38
CA PHE A 21 5.38 -3.93 -16.00
C PHE A 21 4.42 -4.70 -15.08
N GLU A 22 4.46 -6.03 -15.11
CA GLU A 22 3.74 -6.94 -14.22
C GLU A 22 4.51 -7.09 -12.90
N ARG A 23 5.12 -5.99 -12.45
CA ARG A 23 5.73 -5.90 -11.12
C ARG A 23 4.73 -5.19 -10.24
N THR A 24 4.18 -5.94 -9.29
CA THR A 24 3.42 -5.36 -8.19
C THR A 24 4.21 -4.18 -7.62
N PRO A 25 3.60 -2.99 -7.46
CA PRO A 25 4.31 -1.84 -6.93
C PRO A 25 4.93 -2.15 -5.56
N PRO A 26 6.07 -1.53 -5.21
CA PRO A 26 6.72 -1.72 -3.92
C PRO A 26 5.75 -1.53 -2.74
N GLN A 27 5.67 -2.56 -1.89
CA GLN A 27 4.74 -2.66 -0.76
C GLN A 27 5.25 -3.69 0.25
N ASP A 28 4.82 -3.54 1.51
CA ASP A 28 4.92 -4.59 2.53
C ASP A 28 3.62 -4.59 3.36
N ILE A 29 2.72 -5.50 3.02
CA ILE A 29 1.40 -5.58 3.66
C ILE A 29 1.51 -5.99 5.13
N LEU A 30 2.47 -6.84 5.49
CA LEU A 30 2.64 -7.29 6.87
C LEU A 30 3.16 -6.14 7.74
N ALA A 31 4.07 -5.33 7.21
CA ALA A 31 4.50 -4.10 7.88
C ALA A 31 3.33 -3.12 8.04
N GLU A 32 2.53 -2.88 7.00
CA GLU A 32 1.35 -2.01 7.11
C GLU A 32 0.36 -2.49 8.17
N GLN A 33 0.07 -3.79 8.20
CA GLN A 33 -0.80 -4.38 9.22
C GLN A 33 -0.20 -4.22 10.62
N SER A 34 1.11 -4.40 10.74
CA SER A 34 1.82 -4.26 12.02
C SER A 34 1.81 -2.82 12.52
N VAL A 35 1.93 -1.84 11.64
CA VAL A 35 1.81 -0.42 12.00
C VAL A 35 0.42 -0.14 12.56
N LEU A 36 -0.64 -0.47 11.80
CA LEU A 36 -2.00 -0.20 12.24
C LEU A 36 -2.37 -0.98 13.51
N GLY A 37 -1.96 -2.25 13.61
CA GLY A 37 -2.15 -3.05 14.81
C GLY A 37 -1.49 -2.43 16.04
N GLY A 38 -0.26 -1.93 15.90
CA GLY A 38 0.45 -1.23 16.98
C GLY A 38 -0.25 0.06 17.39
N MET A 39 -0.71 0.84 16.42
CA MET A 39 -1.48 2.08 16.66
C MET A 39 -2.80 1.82 17.41
N LEU A 40 -3.52 0.75 17.04
CA LEU A 40 -4.76 0.34 17.71
C LEU A 40 -4.54 -0.16 19.14
N LEU A 41 -3.30 -0.53 19.48
CA LEU A 41 -2.94 -1.08 20.79
C LEU A 41 -2.41 -0.02 21.76
N SER A 42 -1.73 1.02 21.26
CA SER A 42 -1.10 2.05 22.11
C SER A 42 -1.09 3.44 21.47
N LYS A 43 -1.50 4.43 22.25
CA LYS A 43 -1.39 5.85 21.90
C LYS A 43 0.07 6.31 21.65
N ASP A 44 1.03 5.70 22.34
CA ASP A 44 2.44 6.07 22.19
C ASP A 44 2.96 5.56 20.84
N ALA A 45 2.49 4.40 20.40
CA ALA A 45 2.76 3.91 19.05
C ALA A 45 2.13 4.81 17.97
N ILE A 46 0.97 5.42 18.22
CA ILE A 46 0.42 6.42 17.30
C ILE A 46 1.39 7.59 17.17
N ALA A 47 1.87 8.15 18.29
CA ALA A 47 2.81 9.26 18.30
C ALA A 47 4.08 8.95 17.47
N ASP A 48 4.69 7.78 17.70
CA ASP A 48 5.89 7.37 16.98
C ASP A 48 5.63 7.18 15.47
N VAL A 49 4.49 6.61 15.10
CA VAL A 49 4.18 6.30 13.69
C VAL A 49 3.87 7.56 12.89
N VAL A 50 3.13 8.52 13.45
CA VAL A 50 2.77 9.76 12.72
C VAL A 50 3.97 10.66 12.43
N GLU A 51 5.10 10.46 13.12
CA GLU A 51 6.35 11.13 12.77
C GLU A 51 6.97 10.58 11.48
N VAL A 52 6.69 9.31 11.14
CA VAL A 52 7.37 8.58 10.07
C VAL A 52 6.56 8.50 8.77
N VAL A 53 5.24 8.26 8.87
CA VAL A 53 4.39 8.00 7.71
C VAL A 53 3.16 8.92 7.66
N ARG A 54 2.58 9.03 6.47
CA ARG A 54 1.26 9.61 6.18
C ARG A 54 0.36 8.53 5.59
N ALA A 55 -0.96 8.75 5.58
CA ALA A 55 -1.92 7.81 5.00
C ALA A 55 -1.52 7.39 3.57
N THR A 56 -1.09 8.33 2.74
CA THR A 56 -0.66 8.08 1.35
C THR A 56 0.56 7.15 1.20
N ASP A 57 1.29 6.88 2.29
CA ASP A 57 2.44 5.96 2.27
C ASP A 57 2.00 4.50 2.31
N PHE A 58 0.80 4.20 2.81
CA PHE A 58 0.25 2.86 2.76
C PHE A 58 -0.16 2.51 1.32
N TYR A 59 0.19 1.31 0.87
CA TYR A 59 -0.20 0.80 -0.43
C TYR A 59 -1.69 0.48 -0.50
N ARG A 60 -2.26 -0.12 0.57
CA ARG A 60 -3.67 -0.51 0.56
C ARG A 60 -4.57 0.68 0.89
N PRO A 61 -5.55 1.03 0.04
CA PRO A 61 -6.50 2.10 0.35
C PRO A 61 -7.22 1.92 1.68
N ALA A 62 -7.59 0.68 2.03
CA ALA A 62 -8.19 0.37 3.32
C ALA A 62 -7.30 0.77 4.51
N HIS A 63 -5.98 0.58 4.39
CA HIS A 63 -5.03 0.96 5.43
C HIS A 63 -4.87 2.48 5.52
N GLN A 64 -4.92 3.20 4.40
CA GLN A 64 -4.94 4.67 4.38
C GLN A 64 -6.14 5.19 5.19
N THR A 65 -7.33 4.67 4.90
CA THR A 65 -8.57 5.06 5.60
C THR A 65 -8.50 4.77 7.10
N ILE A 66 -8.00 3.59 7.49
CA ILE A 66 -7.86 3.24 8.92
C ILE A 66 -6.86 4.19 9.60
N PHE A 67 -5.72 4.46 8.96
CA PHE A 67 -4.72 5.39 9.47
C PHE A 67 -5.30 6.78 9.71
N ASP A 68 -6.01 7.34 8.73
CA ASP A 68 -6.62 8.67 8.85
C ASP A 68 -7.62 8.75 10.02
N VAL A 69 -8.46 7.73 10.20
CA VAL A 69 -9.41 7.67 11.32
C VAL A 69 -8.69 7.58 12.67
N VAL A 70 -7.64 6.75 12.76
CA VAL A 70 -6.84 6.64 13.98
C VAL A 70 -6.18 7.97 14.34
N VAL A 71 -5.60 8.66 13.36
CA VAL A 71 -4.96 9.96 13.56
C VAL A 71 -5.97 11.04 13.94
N ASP A 72 -7.15 11.05 13.32
CA ASP A 72 -8.23 11.98 13.64
C ASP A 72 -8.73 11.81 15.08
N LEU A 73 -9.02 10.58 15.52
CA LEU A 73 -9.40 10.28 16.90
C LEU A 73 -8.29 10.68 17.88
N TYR A 74 -7.05 10.33 17.58
CA TYR A 74 -5.89 10.71 18.38
C TYR A 74 -5.75 12.24 18.52
N SER A 75 -5.96 12.99 17.43
CA SER A 75 -5.89 14.45 17.43
C SER A 75 -6.99 15.11 18.28
N LYS A 76 -8.13 14.44 18.44
CA LYS A 76 -9.24 14.85 19.31
C LYS A 76 -9.04 14.44 20.78
N GLY A 77 -7.98 13.68 21.07
CA GLY A 77 -7.74 13.10 22.39
C GLY A 77 -8.66 11.92 22.72
N GLU A 78 -9.30 11.33 21.69
CA GLU A 78 -10.15 10.16 21.83
C GLU A 78 -9.31 8.87 21.74
N PRO A 79 -9.73 7.78 22.41
CA PRO A 79 -9.08 6.49 22.23
C PRO A 79 -9.26 6.03 20.77
N ALA A 80 -8.20 5.48 20.20
CA ALA A 80 -8.19 4.93 18.84
C ALA A 80 -7.98 3.41 18.88
N ASP A 81 -8.85 2.72 19.59
CA ASP A 81 -8.91 1.25 19.69
C ASP A 81 -9.88 0.67 18.62
N PRO A 82 -9.96 -0.67 18.43
CA PRO A 82 -10.84 -1.23 17.41
C PRO A 82 -12.32 -0.89 17.56
N ILE A 83 -12.81 -0.65 18.78
CA ILE A 83 -14.23 -0.37 19.03
C ILE A 83 -14.54 1.05 18.55
N THR A 84 -13.74 2.00 19.00
CA THR A 84 -13.86 3.43 18.65
C THR A 84 -13.61 3.67 17.17
N VAL A 85 -12.55 3.10 16.61
CA VAL A 85 -12.23 3.18 15.18
C VAL A 85 -13.33 2.55 14.33
N SER A 86 -13.88 1.40 14.74
CA SER A 86 -15.02 0.78 14.05
C SER A 86 -16.27 1.68 14.07
N GLY A 87 -16.56 2.30 15.22
CA GLY A 87 -17.67 3.23 15.38
C GLY A 87 -17.54 4.43 14.45
N GLU A 88 -16.35 5.02 14.38
CA GLU A 88 -16.08 6.18 13.52
C GLU A 88 -16.11 5.81 12.03
N LEU A 89 -15.50 4.69 11.64
CA LEU A 89 -15.58 4.16 10.27
C LEU A 89 -17.04 3.87 9.85
N THR A 90 -17.88 3.41 10.79
CA THR A 90 -19.31 3.17 10.53
C THR A 90 -20.05 4.49 10.34
N ARG A 91 -19.78 5.48 11.19
CA ARG A 91 -20.35 6.83 11.09
C ARG A 91 -20.01 7.51 9.76
N LEU A 92 -18.80 7.27 9.25
CA LEU A 92 -18.30 7.78 7.97
C LEU A 92 -18.78 6.96 6.76
N GLY A 93 -19.39 5.78 6.96
CA GLY A 93 -19.81 4.89 5.88
C GLY A 93 -18.66 4.11 5.21
N GLU A 94 -17.47 4.11 5.81
CA GLU A 94 -16.25 3.51 5.26
C GLU A 94 -15.98 2.08 5.78
N ILE A 95 -16.68 1.63 6.83
CA ILE A 95 -16.46 0.32 7.47
C ILE A 95 -16.57 -0.87 6.49
N GLY A 96 -17.43 -0.77 5.47
CA GLY A 96 -17.54 -1.82 4.44
C GLY A 96 -16.31 -1.91 3.55
N ARG A 97 -15.64 -0.77 3.28
CA ARG A 97 -14.50 -0.67 2.36
C ARG A 97 -13.21 -1.23 2.96
N ILE A 98 -13.11 -1.27 4.28
CA ILE A 98 -11.93 -1.80 4.99
C ILE A 98 -12.05 -3.30 5.32
N GLY A 99 -13.16 -3.96 4.96
CA GLY A 99 -13.40 -5.38 5.26
C GLY A 99 -14.21 -5.64 6.55
N GLY A 100 -14.80 -4.59 7.14
CA GLY A 100 -15.64 -4.67 8.33
C GLY A 100 -14.87 -4.64 9.65
N ALA A 101 -15.62 -4.54 10.75
CA ALA A 101 -15.07 -4.52 12.11
C ALA A 101 -14.11 -5.69 12.44
N PRO A 102 -14.33 -6.94 11.96
CA PRO A 102 -13.40 -8.05 12.22
C PRO A 102 -11.98 -7.81 11.70
N TYR A 103 -11.82 -6.97 10.67
CA TYR A 103 -10.50 -6.68 10.13
C TYR A 103 -9.62 -5.93 11.13
N LEU A 104 -10.19 -5.00 11.92
CA LEU A 104 -9.45 -4.27 12.96
C LEU A 104 -8.90 -5.21 14.04
N HIS A 105 -9.64 -6.25 14.40
CA HIS A 105 -9.15 -7.29 15.33
C HIS A 105 -8.07 -8.17 14.71
N THR A 106 -8.11 -8.38 13.39
CA THR A 106 -7.04 -9.05 12.65
C THR A 106 -5.76 -8.23 12.69
N LEU A 107 -5.85 -6.91 12.55
CA LEU A 107 -4.71 -5.99 12.67
C LEU A 107 -4.08 -6.07 14.07
N LEU A 108 -4.87 -6.03 15.13
CA LEU A 108 -4.35 -6.24 16.49
C LEU A 108 -3.63 -7.58 16.64
N SER A 109 -4.17 -8.64 16.04
CA SER A 109 -3.59 -9.98 16.13
C SER A 109 -2.32 -10.14 15.30
N SER A 110 -2.02 -9.18 14.40
CA SER A 110 -0.80 -9.18 13.59
C SER A 110 0.44 -8.71 14.34
N VAL A 111 0.25 -8.06 15.51
CA VAL A 111 1.35 -7.55 16.33
C VAL A 111 1.44 -8.24 17.69
N PRO A 112 2.65 -8.66 18.11
CA PRO A 112 2.87 -9.14 19.47
C PRO A 112 3.01 -7.99 20.48
N THR A 113 3.45 -6.80 20.03
CA THR A 113 3.65 -5.61 20.88
C THR A 113 3.55 -4.32 20.06
N ALA A 114 3.07 -3.25 20.69
CA ALA A 114 3.03 -1.92 20.09
C ALA A 114 4.41 -1.27 19.93
N ALA A 115 5.41 -1.72 20.71
CA ALA A 115 6.75 -1.10 20.74
C ALA A 115 7.49 -1.15 19.39
N ASN A 116 7.11 -2.06 18.49
CA ASN A 116 7.74 -2.21 17.18
C ASN A 116 7.05 -1.40 16.08
N ALA A 117 5.95 -0.69 16.36
CA ALA A 117 5.17 0.02 15.35
C ALA A 117 6.02 1.03 14.55
N GLY A 118 6.86 1.82 15.24
CA GLY A 118 7.77 2.76 14.58
C GLY A 118 8.81 2.09 13.68
N PHE A 119 9.24 0.86 13.98
CA PHE A 119 10.13 0.09 13.09
C PHE A 119 9.43 -0.30 11.80
N TYR A 120 8.21 -0.85 11.90
CA TYR A 120 7.43 -1.21 10.72
C TYR A 120 6.99 0.02 9.91
N ALA A 121 6.76 1.16 10.54
CA ALA A 121 6.45 2.41 9.85
C ALA A 121 7.58 2.85 8.92
N ARG A 122 8.85 2.63 9.31
CA ARG A 122 10.00 2.91 8.42
C ARG A 122 10.00 2.00 7.19
N ILE A 123 9.65 0.72 7.35
CA ILE A 123 9.52 -0.19 6.20
C ILE A 123 8.42 0.30 5.25
N VAL A 124 7.27 0.71 5.78
CA VAL A 124 6.18 1.29 4.96
C VAL A 124 6.64 2.55 4.23
N ALA A 125 7.37 3.45 4.91
CA ALA A 125 7.92 4.66 4.32
C ALA A 125 8.91 4.36 3.18
N GLU A 126 9.81 3.39 3.38
CA GLU A 126 10.77 2.95 2.35
C GLU A 126 10.04 2.42 1.10
N GLN A 127 9.03 1.57 1.29
CA GLN A 127 8.22 1.06 0.18
C GLN A 127 7.44 2.19 -0.53
N ALA A 128 6.93 3.17 0.20
CA ALA A 128 6.26 4.33 -0.38
C ALA A 128 7.21 5.17 -1.26
N VAL A 129 8.46 5.38 -0.83
CA VAL A 129 9.49 6.07 -1.62
C VAL A 129 9.78 5.32 -2.92
N LEU A 130 9.98 4.00 -2.83
CA LEU A 130 10.22 3.16 -4.01
C LEU A 130 9.03 3.19 -4.97
N ARG A 131 7.79 3.16 -4.45
CA ARG A 131 6.58 3.25 -5.26
C ARG A 131 6.47 4.58 -6.00
N ARG A 132 6.74 5.70 -5.32
CA ARG A 132 6.78 7.04 -5.96
C ARG A 132 7.85 7.13 -7.05
N LEU A 133 9.00 6.46 -6.88
CA LEU A 133 10.06 6.42 -7.88
C LEU A 133 9.60 5.68 -9.14
N VAL A 134 8.92 4.54 -8.99
CA VAL A 134 8.32 3.82 -10.12
C VAL A 134 7.33 4.70 -10.87
N GLU A 135 6.39 5.34 -10.15
CA GLU A 135 5.40 6.23 -10.74
C GLU A 135 6.03 7.41 -11.49
N ALA A 136 7.09 8.01 -10.92
CA ALA A 136 7.82 9.09 -11.57
C ALA A 136 8.48 8.61 -12.88
N GLY A 137 9.11 7.43 -12.87
CA GLY A 137 9.66 6.81 -14.07
C GLY A 137 8.60 6.56 -15.13
N THR A 138 7.45 6.02 -14.76
CA THR A 138 6.32 5.81 -15.68
C THR A 138 5.83 7.12 -16.29
N ARG A 139 5.69 8.18 -15.49
CA ARG A 139 5.30 9.51 -15.99
C ARG A 139 6.32 10.09 -16.97
N ILE A 140 7.62 9.94 -16.70
CA ILE A 140 8.68 10.40 -17.60
C ILE A 140 8.58 9.70 -18.96
N VAL A 141 8.38 8.38 -18.97
CA VAL A 141 8.21 7.61 -20.21
C VAL A 141 6.97 8.06 -20.98
N GLN A 142 5.84 8.24 -20.30
CA GLN A 142 4.60 8.73 -20.92
C GLN A 142 4.76 10.11 -21.55
N LEU A 143 5.45 11.03 -20.87
CA LEU A 143 5.75 12.37 -21.40
C LEU A 143 6.64 12.29 -22.66
N GLY A 144 7.58 11.35 -22.71
CA GLY A 144 8.45 11.15 -23.89
C GLY A 144 7.74 10.63 -25.14
N TYR A 145 6.63 9.89 -24.98
CA TYR A 145 5.79 9.44 -26.10
C TYR A 145 4.68 10.44 -26.48
N GLY A 146 4.33 11.36 -25.57
CA GLY A 146 3.30 12.38 -25.78
C GLY A 146 3.80 13.68 -26.40
N ALA A 147 5.10 13.78 -26.71
CA ALA A 147 5.76 14.93 -27.33
C ALA A 147 6.05 14.68 -28.82
#